data_AF-A0A4Y2BM45-F1
#
_entry.id   AF-A0A4Y2BM45-F1
#
_cell.length_a   1.000
_cell.length_b   1.000
_cell.length_c   1.000
_cell.angle_alpha   90.00
_cell.angle_beta   90.00
_cell.angle_gamma   90.00
#
_symmetry.space_group_name_H-M   'P 1'
#
loop_
_entity.id
_entity.type
_entity.pdbx_description
1 polymer ?
#
loop_
_entity_poly.entity_id
_entity_poly.type
_entity_poly.pdbx_seq_one_letter_code
_entity_poly.pdbx_strand_id
1 'polypeptide(L)'
;MESGKLLHFKNLKQYREETNSTIDTNYFSIALKNMKDGFAERFVRFKTNKSTLTFIVNPLNTNTNEINIEPFGIDAGSLQMQLLDLKTKDLWSGKFTELKIKLEELEVQKCMHIAQHKWTALKEIPRVETLIFGAWNRLPECYSEVKKLAYGVLTIFGSTYSCEQAFSCMNIIKSKVRSQLQVKI
;
A
#
# COMPACT_ATOMS: atom_id res chain seq x y z
N MET A 1 6.75 -25.86 4.74
CA MET A 1 7.41 -27.13 4.39
C MET A 1 7.58 -28.07 5.58
N GLU A 2 7.24 -27.64 6.79
CA GLU A 2 7.51 -28.33 8.07
C GLU A 2 7.00 -29.78 8.16
N SER A 3 5.97 -30.16 7.40
CA SER A 3 5.48 -31.54 7.38
C SER A 3 6.23 -32.47 6.41
N GLY A 4 7.11 -31.96 5.55
CA GLY A 4 7.86 -32.73 4.53
C GLY A 4 7.02 -33.34 3.39
N LYS A 5 5.68 -33.26 3.47
CA LYS A 5 4.74 -33.99 2.58
C LYS A 5 4.48 -33.33 1.22
N LEU A 6 4.99 -32.11 0.95
CA LEU A 6 4.86 -31.35 -0.31
C LEU A 6 3.42 -31.26 -0.90
N LEU A 7 2.38 -31.45 -0.09
CA LEU A 7 0.97 -31.59 -0.54
C LEU A 7 0.47 -30.41 -1.39
N HIS A 8 0.95 -29.21 -1.10
CA HIS A 8 0.55 -27.97 -1.79
C HIS A 8 1.55 -27.53 -2.88
N PHE A 9 2.61 -28.31 -3.12
CA PHE A 9 3.70 -27.95 -4.04
C PHE A 9 3.78 -28.98 -5.18
N LYS A 10 2.77 -28.99 -6.06
CA LYS A 10 2.60 -29.98 -7.13
C LYS A 10 3.86 -30.18 -7.98
N ASN A 11 4.52 -29.10 -8.38
CA ASN A 11 5.72 -29.15 -9.22
C ASN A 11 6.93 -29.73 -8.47
N LEU A 12 7.11 -29.39 -7.19
CA LEU A 12 8.21 -29.94 -6.36
C LEU A 12 7.98 -31.42 -6.05
N LYS A 13 6.71 -31.81 -5.83
CA LYS A 13 6.33 -33.21 -5.66
C LYS A 13 6.65 -34.02 -6.92
N GLN A 14 6.24 -33.54 -8.09
CA GLN A 14 6.53 -34.15 -9.39
C GLN A 14 8.04 -34.31 -9.63
N TYR A 15 8.83 -33.24 -9.40
CA TYR A 15 10.28 -33.30 -9.55
C TYR A 15 10.95 -34.36 -8.65
N ARG A 16 10.49 -34.49 -7.40
CA ARG A 16 10.98 -35.52 -6.47
C ARG A 16 10.67 -36.93 -6.96
N GLU A 17 9.45 -37.14 -7.45
CA GLU A 17 8.98 -38.43 -7.96
C GLU A 17 9.71 -38.84 -9.26
N GLU A 18 10.00 -37.88 -10.14
CA GLU A 18 10.68 -38.14 -11.42
C GLU A 18 12.20 -38.35 -11.28
N THR A 19 12.85 -37.64 -10.36
CA THR A 19 14.32 -37.64 -10.26
C THR A 19 14.88 -38.42 -9.07
N ASN A 20 14.03 -38.92 -8.16
CA ASN A 20 14.43 -39.50 -6.87
C ASN A 20 15.37 -38.61 -6.03
N SER A 21 15.45 -37.31 -6.35
CA SER A 21 16.35 -36.38 -5.69
C SER A 21 15.86 -36.03 -4.28
N THR A 22 16.80 -35.93 -3.33
CA THR A 22 16.50 -35.41 -2.00
C THR A 22 16.31 -33.90 -2.09
N ILE A 23 15.09 -33.42 -1.78
CA ILE A 23 14.80 -31.99 -1.72
C ILE A 23 15.21 -31.48 -0.34
N ASP A 24 16.14 -30.54 -0.31
CA ASP A 24 16.52 -29.83 0.92
C ASP A 24 15.41 -28.86 1.34
N THR A 25 14.44 -29.39 2.09
CA THR A 25 13.34 -28.60 2.65
C THR A 25 13.80 -27.58 3.68
N ASN A 26 14.97 -27.78 4.30
CA ASN A 26 15.52 -26.84 5.28
C ASN A 26 16.01 -25.57 4.60
N TYR A 27 16.72 -25.70 3.47
CA TYR A 27 17.12 -24.56 2.65
C TYR A 27 15.92 -23.67 2.28
N PHE A 28 14.86 -24.26 1.73
CA PHE A 28 13.65 -23.52 1.37
C PHE A 28 12.95 -22.91 2.58
N SER A 29 12.91 -23.60 3.72
CA SER A 29 12.35 -23.06 4.95
C SER A 29 13.11 -21.81 5.42
N ILE A 30 14.45 -21.87 5.41
CA ILE A 30 15.33 -20.75 5.75
C ILE A 30 15.14 -19.60 4.75
N ALA A 31 15.13 -19.90 3.45
CA ALA A 31 14.95 -18.89 2.40
C ALA A 31 13.59 -18.18 2.52
N LEU A 32 12.51 -18.93 2.74
CA LEU A 32 11.17 -18.37 2.96
C LEU A 32 11.10 -17.54 4.25
N LYS A 33 11.75 -18.00 5.32
CA LYS A 33 11.85 -17.26 6.57
C LYS A 33 12.59 -15.94 6.37
N ASN A 34 13.76 -15.97 5.76
CA ASN A 34 14.55 -14.76 5.47
C ASN A 34 13.79 -13.79 4.55
N MET A 35 13.07 -14.30 3.55
CA MET A 35 12.22 -13.47 2.69
C MET A 35 11.07 -12.83 3.46
N LYS A 36 10.41 -13.59 4.33
CA LYS A 36 9.34 -13.09 5.22
C LYS A 36 9.86 -12.03 6.18
N ASP A 37 11.01 -12.29 6.81
CA ASP A 37 11.61 -11.41 7.80
C ASP A 37 12.10 -10.11 7.14
N GLY A 38 12.83 -10.22 6.01
CA GLY A 38 13.26 -9.07 5.23
C GLY A 38 12.10 -8.26 4.64
N PHE A 39 11.00 -8.91 4.24
CA PHE A 39 9.77 -8.21 3.88
C PHE A 39 9.16 -7.51 5.10
N ALA A 40 9.02 -8.18 6.25
CA ALA A 40 8.44 -7.56 7.43
C ALA A 40 9.23 -6.36 7.95
N GLU A 41 10.57 -6.42 7.89
CA GLU A 41 11.48 -5.36 8.29
C GLU A 41 11.32 -4.11 7.40
N ARG A 42 11.30 -4.29 6.07
CA ARG A 42 11.12 -3.17 5.11
C ARG A 42 9.81 -2.40 5.34
N PHE A 43 8.76 -3.08 5.81
CA PHE A 43 7.44 -2.49 6.01
C PHE A 43 7.16 -2.10 7.47
N VAL A 44 8.17 -2.12 8.35
CA VAL A 44 7.99 -1.74 9.76
C VAL A 44 7.48 -0.30 9.91
N ARG A 45 7.96 0.62 9.07
CA ARG A 45 7.50 2.02 9.03
C ARG A 45 6.05 2.18 8.57
N PHE A 46 5.51 1.26 7.78
CA PHE A 46 4.09 1.30 7.44
C PHE A 46 3.21 0.92 8.64
N LYS A 47 3.71 0.06 9.53
CA LYS A 47 3.02 -0.27 10.77
C LYS A 47 2.91 0.95 11.69
N THR A 48 3.98 1.75 11.79
CA THR A 48 3.98 2.96 12.62
C THR A 48 3.12 4.08 12.04
N ASN A 49 2.93 4.13 10.72
CA ASN A 49 2.08 5.12 10.04
C ASN A 49 0.71 4.56 9.64
N LYS A 50 0.25 3.47 10.30
CA LYS A 50 -1.01 2.81 9.95
C LYS A 50 -2.20 3.76 9.99
N SER A 51 -2.29 4.61 11.01
CA SER A 51 -3.38 5.58 11.16
C SER A 51 -3.35 6.63 10.05
N THR A 52 -2.17 7.15 9.70
CA THR A 52 -1.97 8.06 8.55
C THR A 52 -2.40 7.42 7.22
N LEU A 53 -2.09 6.14 6.99
CA LEU A 53 -2.51 5.46 5.77
C LEU A 53 -4.02 5.17 5.73
N THR A 54 -4.58 4.78 6.87
CA THR A 54 -6.01 4.46 7.02
C THR A 54 -6.89 5.71 6.83
N PHE A 55 -6.34 6.88 7.12
CA PHE A 55 -7.00 8.17 6.92
C PHE A 55 -7.61 8.34 5.52
N ILE A 56 -6.94 7.86 4.48
CA ILE A 56 -7.37 8.01 3.08
C ILE A 56 -8.71 7.33 2.79
N VAL A 57 -8.96 6.20 3.43
CA VAL A 57 -10.15 5.37 3.21
C VAL A 57 -11.19 5.54 4.32
N ASN A 58 -10.79 6.06 5.48
CA ASN A 58 -11.64 6.18 6.65
C ASN A 58 -11.34 7.45 7.48
N PRO A 59 -11.48 8.65 6.87
CA PRO A 59 -11.04 9.90 7.50
C PRO A 59 -11.84 10.27 8.75
N LEU A 60 -13.10 9.84 8.84
CA LEU A 60 -14.01 10.19 9.94
C LEU A 60 -13.69 9.45 11.24
N ASN A 61 -13.12 8.24 11.14
CA ASN A 61 -12.86 7.37 12.30
C ASN A 61 -11.37 7.28 12.66
N THR A 62 -10.49 7.99 11.94
CA THR A 62 -9.06 7.95 12.22
C THR A 62 -8.76 8.77 13.48
N ASN A 63 -7.95 8.21 14.39
CA ASN A 63 -7.47 8.91 15.56
C ASN A 63 -6.47 10.00 15.14
N THR A 64 -6.85 11.27 15.30
CA THR A 64 -6.04 12.42 14.89
C THR A 64 -4.70 12.50 15.63
N ASN A 65 -4.62 11.94 16.84
CA ASN A 65 -3.40 11.95 17.64
C ASN A 65 -2.35 10.95 17.13
N GLU A 66 -2.76 9.98 16.32
CA GLU A 66 -1.89 8.96 15.74
C GLU A 66 -1.54 9.25 14.27
N ILE A 67 -2.09 10.32 13.70
CA ILE A 67 -1.75 10.73 12.34
C ILE A 67 -0.39 11.43 12.39
N ASN A 68 0.60 10.82 11.74
CA ASN A 68 1.86 11.48 11.47
C ASN A 68 1.69 12.55 10.39
N ILE A 69 1.73 13.82 10.80
CA ILE A 69 1.55 15.00 9.95
C ILE A 69 2.86 15.72 9.60
N GLU A 70 3.95 15.43 10.33
CA GLU A 70 5.25 16.08 10.19
C GLU A 70 5.80 16.06 8.74
N PRO A 71 5.75 14.92 8.00
CA PRO A 71 6.32 14.85 6.65
C PRO A 71 5.62 15.75 5.63
N PHE A 72 4.43 16.26 5.95
CA PHE A 72 3.57 16.99 5.02
C PHE A 72 3.50 18.49 5.31
N GLY A 73 4.18 18.97 6.36
CA GLY A 73 4.17 20.40 6.73
C GLY A 73 2.77 20.93 7.08
N ILE A 74 1.96 20.10 7.74
CA ILE A 74 0.55 20.40 8.06
C ILE A 74 0.45 21.07 9.42
N ASP A 75 -0.40 22.09 9.51
CA ASP A 75 -0.74 22.71 10.79
C ASP A 75 -1.71 21.84 11.59
N ALA A 76 -1.28 21.41 12.78
CA ALA A 76 -2.04 20.49 13.63
C ALA A 76 -3.38 21.10 14.10
N GLY A 77 -3.38 22.37 14.47
CA GLY A 77 -4.58 23.07 14.96
C GLY A 77 -5.64 23.20 13.88
N SER A 78 -5.24 23.68 12.70
CA SER A 78 -6.11 23.81 11.53
C SER A 78 -6.63 22.45 11.06
N LEU A 79 -5.78 21.41 11.04
CA LEU A 79 -6.20 20.06 10.71
C LEU A 79 -7.28 19.55 11.67
N GLN A 80 -7.09 19.71 12.98
CA GLN A 80 -8.07 19.28 13.98
C GLN A 80 -9.42 20.00 13.81
N MET A 81 -9.39 21.32 13.60
CA MET A 81 -10.60 22.11 13.37
C MET A 81 -11.34 21.69 12.10
N GLN A 82 -10.60 21.51 10.99
CA GLN A 82 -11.17 21.06 9.71
C GLN A 82 -11.76 19.66 9.81
N LEU A 83 -11.10 18.73 10.52
CA LEU A 83 -11.63 17.38 10.74
C LEU A 83 -12.87 17.35 11.62
N LEU A 84 -12.93 18.22 12.65
CA LEU A 84 -14.11 18.34 13.50
C LEU A 84 -15.32 18.84 12.70
N ASP A 85 -15.13 19.91 11.92
CA ASP A 85 -16.17 20.44 11.02
C ASP A 85 -16.61 19.40 9.98
N LEU A 86 -15.65 18.66 9.40
CA LEU A 86 -15.92 17.59 8.44
C LEU A 86 -16.80 16.47 9.03
N LYS A 87 -16.55 16.09 10.30
CA LYS A 87 -17.35 15.07 11.01
C LYS A 87 -18.76 15.56 11.31
N THR A 88 -18.92 16.83 11.65
CA THR A 88 -20.23 17.41 11.98
C THR A 88 -21.09 17.73 10.76
N LYS A 89 -20.50 17.82 9.57
CA LYS A 89 -21.23 18.10 8.33
C LYS A 89 -21.75 16.84 7.68
N ASP A 90 -23.06 16.63 7.80
CA ASP A 90 -23.80 15.48 7.24
C ASP A 90 -23.49 15.19 5.77
N LEU A 91 -23.33 16.24 4.95
CA LEU A 91 -23.01 16.07 3.54
C LEU A 91 -21.67 15.35 3.32
N TRP A 92 -20.63 15.75 4.05
CA TRP A 92 -19.29 15.20 3.86
C TRP A 92 -19.10 13.89 4.62
N SER A 93 -19.67 13.78 5.82
CA SER A 93 -19.69 12.54 6.56
C SER A 93 -20.40 11.43 5.76
N GLY A 94 -21.54 11.76 5.13
CA GLY A 94 -22.27 10.86 4.22
C GLY A 94 -21.43 10.43 3.02
N LYS A 95 -20.81 11.39 2.30
CA LYS A 95 -19.97 11.09 1.12
C LYS A 95 -18.78 10.19 1.44
N PHE A 96 -18.08 10.42 2.55
CA PHE A 96 -16.94 9.57 2.93
C PHE A 96 -17.38 8.20 3.46
N THR A 97 -18.55 8.11 4.09
CA THR A 97 -19.14 6.83 4.48
C THR A 97 -19.52 6.01 3.25
N GLU A 98 -20.16 6.64 2.27
CA GLU A 98 -20.50 6.01 0.99
C GLU A 98 -19.25 5.54 0.23
N LEU A 99 -18.20 6.36 0.20
CA LEU A 99 -16.91 5.98 -0.38
C LEU A 99 -16.38 4.70 0.30
N LYS A 100 -16.34 4.67 1.63
CA LYS A 100 -15.84 3.53 2.38
C LYS A 100 -16.61 2.24 2.06
N ILE A 101 -17.94 2.30 2.06
CA ILE A 101 -18.80 1.16 1.71
C ILE A 101 -18.49 0.67 0.30
N LYS A 102 -18.41 1.58 -0.68
CA LYS A 102 -18.05 1.24 -2.06
C LYS A 102 -16.69 0.57 -2.16
N LEU A 103 -15.69 1.01 -1.40
CA LEU A 103 -14.38 0.38 -1.38
C LEU A 103 -14.44 -1.05 -0.83
N GLU A 104 -15.20 -1.28 0.24
CA GLU A 104 -15.42 -2.60 0.83
C GLU A 104 -16.15 -3.53 -0.15
N GLU A 105 -17.20 -3.05 -0.82
CA GLU A 105 -17.95 -3.80 -1.84
C GLU A 105 -17.05 -4.20 -3.03
N LEU A 106 -16.21 -3.29 -3.51
CA LEU A 106 -15.28 -3.59 -4.61
C LEU A 106 -14.25 -4.65 -4.20
N GLU A 107 -13.77 -4.63 -2.96
CA GLU A 107 -12.83 -5.66 -2.49
C GLU A 107 -13.49 -7.04 -2.43
N VAL A 108 -14.74 -7.11 -1.97
CA VAL A 108 -15.54 -8.34 -1.99
C VAL A 108 -15.76 -8.84 -3.42
N GLN A 109 -16.12 -7.95 -4.36
CA GLN A 109 -16.29 -8.31 -5.77
C GLN A 109 -15.00 -8.84 -6.41
N LYS A 110 -13.85 -8.20 -6.14
CA LYS A 110 -12.53 -8.68 -6.59
C LYS A 110 -12.27 -10.10 -6.10
N CYS A 111 -12.49 -10.34 -4.81
CA CYS A 111 -12.30 -11.67 -4.21
C CYS A 111 -13.21 -12.72 -4.86
N MET A 112 -14.48 -12.40 -5.08
CA MET A 112 -15.43 -13.29 -5.76
C MET A 112 -15.01 -13.62 -7.20
N HIS A 113 -14.57 -12.62 -7.97
CA HIS A 113 -14.12 -12.85 -9.36
C HIS A 113 -12.83 -13.66 -9.44
N ILE A 114 -11.88 -13.45 -8.53
CA ILE A 114 -10.66 -14.26 -8.43
C ILE A 114 -11.02 -15.72 -8.11
N ALA A 115 -11.90 -15.95 -7.13
CA ALA A 115 -12.35 -17.29 -6.75
C ALA A 115 -13.10 -18.02 -7.90
N GLN A 116 -13.80 -17.26 -8.74
CA GLN A 116 -14.53 -17.78 -9.91
C GLN A 116 -13.70 -17.80 -11.21
N HIS A 117 -12.41 -17.45 -11.14
CA HIS A 117 -11.52 -17.32 -12.31
C HIS A 117 -12.05 -16.39 -13.43
N LYS A 118 -12.86 -15.39 -13.07
CA LYS A 118 -13.46 -14.42 -14.01
C LYS A 118 -12.53 -13.24 -14.28
N TRP A 119 -11.44 -13.49 -15.02
CA TRP A 119 -10.40 -12.50 -15.29
C TRP A 119 -10.86 -11.30 -16.13
N THR A 120 -11.86 -11.48 -17.00
CA THR A 120 -12.44 -10.39 -17.81
C THR A 120 -13.25 -9.44 -16.95
N ALA A 121 -14.18 -9.96 -16.13
CA ALA A 121 -14.96 -9.16 -15.18
C ALA A 121 -14.07 -8.44 -14.15
N LEU A 122 -12.97 -9.07 -13.72
CA LEU A 122 -12.00 -8.44 -12.82
C LEU A 122 -11.37 -7.17 -13.42
N LYS A 123 -11.17 -7.12 -14.75
CA LYS A 123 -10.62 -5.94 -15.44
C LYS A 123 -11.63 -4.79 -15.57
N GLU A 124 -12.92 -5.10 -15.51
CA GLU A 124 -14.00 -4.10 -15.61
C GLU A 124 -14.29 -3.42 -14.26
N ILE A 125 -13.80 -3.99 -13.15
CA ILE A 125 -13.94 -3.39 -11.82
C ILE A 125 -13.30 -1.99 -11.80
N PRO A 126 -14.02 -0.96 -11.30
CA PRO A 126 -13.48 0.38 -11.15
C PRO A 126 -12.18 0.41 -10.34
N ARG A 127 -11.26 1.26 -10.77
CA ARG A 127 -10.00 1.49 -10.05
C ARG A 127 -10.26 2.22 -8.74
N VAL A 128 -9.83 1.62 -7.63
CA VAL A 128 -10.01 2.14 -6.27
C VAL A 128 -9.36 3.52 -6.13
N GLU A 129 -8.20 3.72 -6.75
CA GLU A 129 -7.45 4.97 -6.72
C GLU A 129 -8.25 6.12 -7.36
N THR A 130 -9.00 5.83 -8.43
CA THR A 130 -9.82 6.83 -9.13
C THR A 130 -10.99 7.29 -8.26
N LEU A 131 -11.63 6.37 -7.54
CA LEU A 131 -12.74 6.68 -6.62
C LEU A 131 -12.27 7.50 -5.42
N ILE A 132 -11.17 7.07 -4.81
CA ILE A 132 -10.55 7.77 -3.68
C ILE A 132 -10.15 9.19 -4.12
N PHE A 133 -9.36 9.32 -5.19
CA PHE A 133 -8.90 10.62 -5.67
C PHE A 133 -10.08 11.54 -6.03
N GLY A 134 -11.11 11.01 -6.70
CA GLY A 134 -12.31 11.76 -7.04
C GLY A 134 -13.09 12.26 -5.83
N ALA A 135 -13.17 11.47 -4.75
CA ALA A 135 -13.81 11.88 -3.51
C ALA A 135 -13.05 13.03 -2.82
N TRP A 136 -11.73 12.89 -2.69
CA TRP A 136 -10.87 13.92 -2.10
C TRP A 136 -10.83 15.22 -2.93
N ASN A 137 -10.88 15.12 -4.26
CA ASN A 137 -10.89 16.28 -5.15
C ASN A 137 -12.17 17.12 -5.06
N ARG A 138 -13.31 16.50 -4.72
CA ARG A 138 -14.57 17.21 -4.52
C ARG A 138 -14.60 18.00 -3.21
N LEU A 139 -13.69 17.73 -2.28
CA LEU A 139 -13.66 18.42 -0.99
C LEU A 139 -13.33 19.92 -1.20
N PRO A 140 -14.07 20.85 -0.57
CA PRO A 140 -13.84 22.28 -0.73
C PRO A 140 -12.46 22.73 -0.25
N GLU A 141 -11.98 23.85 -0.78
CA GLU A 141 -10.67 24.42 -0.41
C GLU A 141 -10.58 24.91 1.04
N CYS A 142 -11.71 25.14 1.72
CA CYS A 142 -11.71 25.43 3.15
C CYS A 142 -11.19 24.27 4.02
N TYR A 143 -11.04 23.06 3.45
CA TYR A 143 -10.40 21.90 4.06
C TYR A 143 -8.95 21.72 3.57
N SER A 144 -8.21 22.80 3.41
CA SER A 144 -6.87 22.81 2.82
C SER A 144 -5.89 21.83 3.47
N GLU A 145 -5.87 21.75 4.81
CA GLU A 145 -4.94 20.88 5.55
C GLU A 145 -5.33 19.41 5.44
N VAL A 146 -6.63 19.13 5.48
CA VAL A 146 -7.18 17.79 5.23
C VAL A 146 -6.86 17.33 3.80
N LYS A 147 -6.99 18.20 2.79
CA LYS A 147 -6.62 17.89 1.39
C LYS A 147 -5.11 17.70 1.24
N LYS A 148 -4.28 18.56 1.85
CA LYS A 148 -2.82 18.41 1.85
C LYS A 148 -2.40 17.06 2.43
N LEU A 149 -2.98 16.64 3.56
CA LEU A 149 -2.72 15.32 4.14
C LEU A 149 -3.08 14.21 3.15
N ALA A 150 -4.28 14.27 2.59
CA ALA A 150 -4.78 13.24 1.71
C ALA A 150 -3.91 13.09 0.45
N TYR A 151 -3.59 14.19 -0.23
CA TYR A 151 -2.74 14.16 -1.40
C TYR A 151 -1.28 13.82 -1.08
N GLY A 152 -0.78 14.29 0.06
CA GLY A 152 0.53 13.91 0.57
C GLY A 152 0.64 12.39 0.69
N VAL A 153 -0.31 11.75 1.37
CA VAL A 153 -0.31 10.29 1.54
C VAL A 153 -0.52 9.55 0.21
N LEU A 154 -1.42 10.02 -0.65
CA LEU A 154 -1.69 9.40 -1.97
C LEU A 154 -0.47 9.44 -2.90
N THR A 155 0.39 10.44 -2.77
CA THR A 155 1.56 10.61 -3.64
C THR A 155 2.80 9.84 -3.17
N ILE A 156 2.86 9.36 -1.92
CA ILE A 156 4.02 8.58 -1.39
C ILE A 156 4.35 7.39 -2.29
N PHE A 157 3.34 6.60 -2.65
CA PHE A 157 3.57 5.36 -3.40
C PHE A 157 3.93 5.63 -4.87
N GLY A 158 3.25 6.59 -5.51
CA GLY A 158 3.54 6.96 -6.90
C GLY A 158 4.92 7.59 -7.08
N SER A 159 5.34 8.45 -6.15
CA SER A 159 6.66 9.08 -6.15
C SER A 159 7.77 8.05 -5.87
N THR A 160 7.57 7.14 -4.91
CA THR A 160 8.53 6.06 -4.63
C THR A 160 8.78 5.21 -5.88
N TYR A 161 7.71 4.75 -6.55
CA TYR A 161 7.84 3.98 -7.79
C TYR A 161 8.59 4.76 -8.87
N SER A 162 8.23 6.03 -9.08
CA SER A 162 8.88 6.88 -10.09
C SER A 162 10.35 7.11 -9.78
N CYS A 163 10.70 7.34 -8.52
CA CYS A 163 12.07 7.45 -8.05
C CYS A 163 12.84 6.15 -8.29
N GLU A 164 12.29 4.99 -7.92
CA GLU A 164 12.91 3.67 -8.14
C GLU A 164 13.17 3.40 -9.63
N GLN A 165 12.20 3.71 -10.50
CA GLN A 165 12.38 3.61 -11.95
C GLN A 165 13.49 4.54 -12.44
N ALA A 166 13.52 5.80 -11.97
CA ALA A 166 14.58 6.75 -12.33
C ALA A 166 15.97 6.29 -11.85
N PHE A 167 16.10 5.78 -10.62
CA PHE A 167 17.34 5.21 -10.09
C PHE A 167 17.79 3.96 -10.82
N SER A 168 16.84 3.10 -11.21
CA SER A 168 17.11 1.93 -12.05
C SER A 168 17.67 2.34 -13.41
N CYS A 169 17.05 3.32 -14.08
CA CYS A 169 17.56 3.91 -15.33
C CYS A 169 18.94 4.52 -15.15
N MET A 170 19.21 5.21 -14.02
CA MET A 170 20.53 5.75 -13.74
C MET A 170 21.61 4.69 -13.52
N ASN A 171 21.26 3.48 -13.08
CA ASN A 171 22.22 2.37 -12.98
C ASN A 171 22.74 1.92 -14.36
N ILE A 172 21.97 2.14 -15.44
CA ILE A 172 22.45 1.91 -16.83
C ILE A 172 23.63 2.85 -17.16
N ILE A 173 23.67 4.03 -16.54
CA ILE A 173 24.70 5.06 -16.75
C ILE A 173 25.83 4.95 -15.70
N LYS A 174 25.71 4.07 -14.70
CA LYS A 174 26.79 3.79 -13.74
C LYS A 174 27.83 2.85 -14.37
N SER A 175 28.78 3.41 -15.12
CA SER A 175 30.00 2.67 -15.47
C SER A 175 30.95 2.56 -14.26
N LYS A 176 31.87 1.58 -14.28
CA LYS A 176 32.94 1.40 -13.27
C LYS A 176 33.84 2.64 -13.05
N VAL A 177 33.76 3.64 -13.93
CA VAL A 177 34.68 4.80 -13.99
C VAL A 177 34.08 6.05 -13.34
N ARG A 178 32.85 5.99 -12.82
CA ARG A 178 32.24 7.16 -12.17
C ARG A 178 32.86 7.37 -10.79
N SER A 179 33.69 8.40 -10.68
CA SER A 179 34.26 8.90 -9.41
C SER A 179 33.13 9.08 -8.40
N GLN A 180 33.31 8.54 -7.20
CA GLN A 180 32.34 8.65 -6.11
C GLN A 180 31.94 10.12 -5.92
N LEU A 181 30.67 10.45 -6.15
CA LEU A 181 30.13 11.72 -5.69
C LEU A 181 30.10 11.61 -4.16
N GLN A 182 31.00 12.34 -3.50
CA GLN A 182 30.99 12.44 -2.05
C GLN A 182 29.64 12.99 -1.62
N VAL A 183 28.92 12.21 -0.82
CA VAL A 183 27.71 12.65 -0.13
C VAL A 183 28.16 13.76 0.82
N LYS A 184 27.87 15.02 0.48
CA LYS A 184 27.97 16.11 1.45
C LYS A 184 26.83 15.92 2.46
N ILE A 185 27.21 15.51 3.67
CA ILE A 185 26.36 15.51 4.87
C ILE A 185 26.12 16.96 5.26
#